data_AF-A0A1Z8S859-F1
#
_entry.id   AF-A0A1Z8S859-F1
#
_cell.length_a   1.000
_cell.length_b   1.000
_cell.length_c   1.000
_cell.angle_alpha   90.00
_cell.angle_beta   90.00
_cell.angle_gamma   90.00
#
_symmetry.space_group_name_H-M   'P 1'
#
loop_
_entity.id
_entity.type
_entity.pdbx_description
1 polymer ?
#
loop_
_entity_poly.entity_id
_entity_poly.type
_entity_poly.pdbx_seq_one_letter_code
_entity_poly.pdbx_strand_id
1 'polypeptide(L)' 'MVIDLHGPQGNAYALMAVAKDIAKQLDMNYHVIHDEMRQGDYKHLLDTFLFHFGEYVELENYPE' A
#
# COMPACT_ATOMS: atom_id res chain seq x y z
N MET A 1 -3.14 6.15 9.77
CA MET A 1 -2.33 7.05 8.91
C MET A 1 -3.15 7.34 7.66
N VAL A 2 -3.05 8.53 7.07
CA VAL A 2 -3.79 8.88 5.85
C VAL A 2 -2.80 9.12 4.72
N ILE A 3 -3.06 8.56 3.54
CA ILE A 3 -2.26 8.78 2.32
C ILE A 3 -3.16 9.37 1.24
N ASP A 4 -2.81 10.56 0.78
CA ASP A 4 -3.44 11.18 -0.39
C ASP A 4 -2.84 10.60 -1.69
N LEU A 5 -3.67 9.93 -2.48
CA LEU A 5 -3.26 9.32 -3.74
C LEU A 5 -2.94 10.33 -4.86
N HIS A 6 -3.35 11.59 -4.73
CA HIS A 6 -2.91 12.69 -5.60
C HIS A 6 -1.64 13.38 -5.10
N GLY A 7 -1.21 13.06 -3.88
CA GLY A 7 0.00 13.60 -3.27
C GLY A 7 1.27 12.82 -3.64
N PRO A 8 2.45 13.26 -3.15
CA PRO A 8 3.73 12.63 -3.45
C PRO A 8 3.82 11.15 -3.03
N GLN A 9 3.03 10.74 -2.03
CA GLN A 9 2.97 9.36 -1.53
C GLN A 9 1.99 8.48 -2.31
N GLY A 10 1.20 9.05 -3.22
CA GLY A 10 0.19 8.38 -4.01
C GLY A 10 0.71 7.70 -5.27
N ASN A 11 1.98 7.30 -5.31
CA ASN A 11 2.51 6.52 -6.43
C ASN A 11 2.92 5.13 -5.96
N ALA A 12 3.00 4.19 -6.90
CA ALA A 12 3.28 2.78 -6.61
C ALA A 12 4.56 2.56 -5.77
N TYR A 13 5.64 3.28 -6.08
CA TYR A 13 6.91 3.13 -5.36
C TYR A 13 6.81 3.64 -3.92
N ALA A 14 6.15 4.78 -3.72
CA ALA A 14 5.95 5.34 -2.38
C ALA A 14 5.06 4.42 -1.52
N LEU A 15 3.97 3.90 -2.09
CA LEU A 15 3.10 2.94 -1.39
C LEU A 15 3.82 1.65 -1.03
N MET A 16 4.65 1.10 -1.93
CA MET A 16 5.48 -0.08 -1.62
C MET A 16 6.52 0.20 -0.52
N ALA A 17 7.07 1.42 -0.44
CA ALA A 17 7.98 1.81 0.63
C ALA A 17 7.25 1.91 1.97
N VAL A 18 6.07 2.52 1.98
CA VAL A 18 5.20 2.59 3.16
C VAL A 18 4.81 1.19 3.64
N ALA A 19 4.38 0.31 2.71
CA ALA A 19 4.06 -1.09 3.01
C ALA A 19 5.23 -1.82 3.69
N LYS A 20 6.48 -1.55 3.26
CA LYS A 20 7.68 -2.12 3.87
C LYS A 20 7.85 -1.69 5.32
N ASP A 21 7.66 -0.39 5.58
CA ASP A 21 7.84 0.16 6.92
C ASP A 21 6.76 -0.34 7.88
N ILE A 22 5.50 -0.42 7.42
CA ILE A 22 4.40 -0.98 8.22
C ILE A 22 4.59 -2.48 8.45
N ALA A 23 4.89 -3.26 7.41
CA ALA A 23 5.12 -4.70 7.55
C ALA A 23 6.24 -4.99 8.57
N LYS A 24 7.30 -4.18 8.58
CA LYS A 24 8.37 -4.28 9.57
C LYS A 24 7.90 -3.99 11.00
N GLN A 25 7.01 -3.02 11.19
CA GLN A 25 6.46 -2.69 12.52
C GLN A 25 5.52 -3.78 13.05
N LEU A 26 4.82 -4.46 12.15
CA LEU A 26 3.85 -5.51 12.47
C LEU A 26 4.43 -6.94 12.42
N ASP A 27 5.75 -7.07 12.21
CA ASP A 27 6.45 -8.36 12.05
C ASP A 27 5.86 -9.25 10.93
N MET A 28 5.41 -8.63 9.83
CA MET A 28 4.88 -9.29 8.65
C MET A 28 5.95 -9.52 7.59
N ASN A 29 5.79 -10.58 6.78
CA ASN A 29 6.70 -10.85 5.67
C ASN A 29 6.44 -9.91 4.48
N TYR A 30 7.17 -8.80 4.43
CA TYR A 30 7.08 -7.82 3.35
C TYR A 30 7.31 -8.41 1.95
N HIS A 31 8.16 -9.42 1.77
CA HIS A 31 8.46 -9.93 0.43
C HIS A 31 7.22 -10.55 -0.24
N VAL A 32 6.40 -11.27 0.52
CA VAL A 32 5.15 -11.87 0.02
C VAL A 32 4.17 -10.76 -0.38
N ILE A 33 4.01 -9.75 0.48
CA ILE A 33 3.09 -8.62 0.24
C ILE A 33 3.55 -7.81 -0.97
N HIS A 34 4.85 -7.53 -1.07
CA HIS A 34 5.44 -6.79 -2.19
C HIS A 34 5.29 -7.53 -3.52
N ASP A 35 5.48 -8.85 -3.52
CA ASP A 35 5.26 -9.67 -4.72
C ASP A 35 3.79 -9.67 -5.13
N GLU A 36 2.86 -9.71 -4.17
CA GLU A 36 1.42 -9.58 -4.42
C GLU A 36 1.05 -8.20 -4.99
N MET A 37 1.55 -7.11 -4.41
CA MET A 37 1.31 -5.73 -4.87
C MET A 37 1.77 -5.49 -6.32
N ARG A 38 2.65 -6.33 -6.87
CA ARG A 38 3.23 -6.22 -8.21
C ARG A 38 2.59 -7.13 -9.26
N GLN A 39 1.59 -7.93 -8.89
CA GLN A 39 0.95 -8.89 -9.79
C GLN A 39 -0.09 -8.26 -10.74
N GLY A 40 -0.44 -6.98 -10.52
CA GLY A 40 -1.44 -6.29 -11.32
C GLY A 40 -1.08 -4.84 -11.64
N ASP A 41 -2.10 -4.07 -11.96
CA ASP A 41 -1.99 -2.64 -12.22
C ASP A 41 -2.02 -1.83 -10.92
N TYR A 42 -2.19 -0.50 -11.06
CA TYR A 42 -2.24 0.38 -9.91
C TYR A 42 -3.45 0.11 -9.00
N LYS A 43 -4.61 -0.24 -9.54
CA LYS A 43 -5.81 -0.57 -8.74
C LYS A 43 -5.57 -1.82 -7.90
N HIS A 44 -4.98 -2.85 -8.49
CA HIS A 44 -4.56 -4.05 -7.78
C HIS A 44 -3.59 -3.73 -6.63
N LEU A 45 -2.60 -2.86 -6.89
CA LEU A 45 -1.68 -2.40 -5.84
C LEU A 45 -2.43 -1.75 -4.66
N LEU A 46 -3.39 -0.88 -4.94
CA LEU A 46 -4.18 -0.21 -3.91
C LEU A 46 -5.05 -1.19 -3.11
N ASP A 47 -5.68 -2.15 -3.79
CA ASP A 47 -6.50 -3.19 -3.16
C ASP A 47 -5.67 -4.10 -2.26
N THR A 48 -4.53 -4.60 -2.75
CA THR A 48 -3.60 -5.41 -1.93
C THR A 48 -3.08 -4.60 -0.75
N PHE A 49 -2.73 -3.33 -0.94
CA PHE A 49 -2.27 -2.46 0.14
C PHE A 49 -3.34 -2.31 1.23
N LEU A 50 -4.59 -2.02 0.87
CA LEU A 50 -5.70 -1.90 1.82
C LEU A 50 -6.07 -3.24 2.47
N PHE A 51 -5.96 -4.35 1.75
CA PHE A 51 -6.19 -5.68 2.32
C PHE A 51 -5.24 -5.97 3.49
N HIS A 52 -3.94 -5.64 3.33
CA HIS A 52 -2.94 -5.89 4.37
C HIS A 52 -2.89 -4.81 5.45
N PHE A 53 -3.18 -3.54 5.11
CA PHE A 53 -2.90 -2.40 6.00
C PHE A 53 -4.09 -1.46 6.24
N GLY A 54 -5.28 -1.79 5.72
CA GLY A 54 -6.48 -0.95 5.82
C GLY A 54 -6.99 -0.70 7.24
N GLU A 55 -6.62 -1.55 8.21
CA GLU A 55 -6.90 -1.30 9.64
C GLU A 55 -6.05 -0.15 10.22
N TYR A 56 -4.93 0.17 9.57
CA TYR A 56 -3.95 1.16 10.04
C TYR A 56 -3.82 2.36 9.10
N VAL A 57 -4.26 2.23 7.84
CA VAL A 57 -4.10 3.22 6.78
C VAL A 57 -5.41 3.46 6.06
N GLU A 58 -5.71 4.74 5.84
CA GLU A 58 -6.79 5.21 4.98
C GLU A 58 -6.19 5.84 3.71
N LEU A 59 -6.78 5.55 2.56
CA LEU A 59 -6.39 6.13 1.28
C LEU A 59 -7.43 7.17 0.85
N GLU A 60 -7.01 8.42 0.72
CA GLU A 60 -7.83 9.50 0.19
C GLU A 60 -7.69 9.60 -1.33
N ASN A 61 -8.73 10.13 -1.99
CA ASN A 61 -8.80 10.23 -3.46
C ASN A 61 -8.68 8.87 -4.16
N TYR A 62 -9.28 7.83 -3.56
CA TYR A 62 -9.33 6.50 -4.13
C TYR A 62 -10.08 6.53 -5.49
N PRO A 63 -9.49 5.99 -6.57
CA PRO A 63 -10.14 5.98 -7.88
C PRO A 63 -11.41 5.11 -7.86
N GLU A 64 -12.52 5.66 -8.34
CA GLU A 64 -13.80 4.94 -8.53
C GLU A 64 -13.66 3.72 -9.45
#